data_AF-A0A0B1S9U3-F1
#
_entry.id   AF-A0A0B1S9U3-F1
#
_cell.length_a   1.000
_cell.length_b   1.000
_cell.length_c   1.000
_cell.angle_alpha   90.00
_cell.angle_beta   90.00
_cell.angle_gamma   90.00
#
_symmetry.space_group_name_H-M   'P 1'
#
loop_
_entity.id
_entity.type
_entity.pdbx_description
1 polymer ?
#
loop_
_entity_poly.entity_id
_entity_poly.type
_entity_poly.pdbx_seq_one_letter_code
_entity_poly.pdbx_strand_id
1 'polypeptide(L)'
;FPFLQAKCGTAERSYQPCTSKLIANKLFKSCCDLYVPEECHFMCTYEIDQSKTRSMLIQLVKEKRCNMRYLSAILYCASQNRDNRKCCTDLDLNAPQLQVGTISKPIS
;
A
#
# COMPACT_ATOMS: atom_id res chain seq x y z
N PHE A 1 -28.51 -1.19 13.92
CA PHE A 1 -27.36 -2.09 13.67
C PHE A 1 -27.92 -3.49 13.42
N PRO A 2 -27.42 -4.28 12.44
CA PRO A 2 -26.03 -4.28 11.99
C PRO A 2 -25.78 -4.45 10.45
N PHE A 3 -24.54 -4.17 10.04
CA PHE A 3 -23.84 -4.59 8.80
C PHE A 3 -24.49 -4.40 7.42
N LEU A 4 -24.42 -3.19 6.85
CA LEU A 4 -24.13 -3.05 5.41
C LEU A 4 -22.61 -3.14 5.22
N GLN A 5 -22.07 -4.36 5.29
CA GLN A 5 -20.67 -4.61 4.98
C GLN A 5 -20.50 -4.54 3.45
N ALA A 6 -20.16 -3.36 2.94
CA ALA A 6 -19.70 -3.19 1.57
C ALA A 6 -18.55 -4.18 1.30
N LYS A 7 -18.65 -4.94 0.20
CA LYS A 7 -17.69 -5.98 -0.21
C LYS A 7 -16.28 -5.37 -0.30
N CYS A 8 -15.35 -5.65 0.62
CA CYS A 8 -14.00 -5.08 0.50
C CYS A 8 -13.06 -6.01 -0.26
N GLY A 9 -12.14 -5.36 -0.98
CA GLY A 9 -11.07 -6.01 -1.73
C GLY A 9 -11.53 -7.00 -2.80
N THR A 10 -12.68 -6.79 -3.48
CA THR A 10 -13.15 -7.60 -4.63
C THR A 10 -14.23 -6.91 -5.47
N ALA A 11 -14.38 -7.33 -6.74
CA ALA A 11 -15.55 -7.07 -7.57
C ALA A 11 -16.82 -7.77 -7.05
N GLU A 12 -16.76 -8.99 -6.48
CA GLU A 12 -17.96 -9.65 -5.93
C GLU A 12 -17.92 -10.42 -4.58
N ARG A 13 -16.79 -10.64 -3.86
CA ARG A 13 -16.64 -10.85 -2.36
C ARG A 13 -15.28 -11.48 -1.95
N SER A 14 -14.74 -11.18 -0.74
CA SER A 14 -14.28 -12.15 0.32
C SER A 14 -13.03 -11.76 1.15
N TYR A 15 -12.23 -10.75 0.78
CA TYR A 15 -11.08 -10.36 1.61
C TYR A 15 -11.56 -9.69 2.90
N GLN A 16 -11.58 -10.41 4.01
CA GLN A 16 -11.90 -9.89 5.34
C GLN A 16 -10.72 -10.14 6.29
N PRO A 17 -10.53 -9.31 7.32
CA PRO A 17 -11.41 -8.22 7.78
C PRO A 17 -11.30 -6.94 6.94
N CYS A 18 -12.46 -6.33 6.65
CA CYS A 18 -12.54 -5.01 6.05
C CYS A 18 -12.29 -3.96 7.12
N THR A 19 -11.28 -3.12 6.93
CA THR A 19 -11.02 -1.99 7.81
C THR A 19 -11.43 -0.69 7.13
N SER A 20 -11.84 0.31 7.91
CA SER A 20 -12.13 1.62 7.35
C SER A 20 -10.82 2.29 6.89
N LYS A 21 -10.89 3.12 5.84
CA LYS A 21 -9.74 3.93 5.39
C LYS A 21 -9.11 4.74 6.53
N LEU A 22 -9.94 5.24 7.45
CA LEU A 22 -9.47 5.97 8.64
C LEU A 22 -8.59 5.09 9.54
N ILE A 23 -9.02 3.87 9.85
CA ILE A 23 -8.26 2.96 10.70
C ILE A 23 -7.00 2.49 9.95
N ALA A 24 -7.10 2.14 8.67
CA ALA A 24 -5.96 1.77 7.84
C ALA A 24 -4.88 2.87 7.82
N ASN A 25 -5.29 4.12 7.61
CA ASN A 25 -4.37 5.27 7.61
C ASN A 25 -3.74 5.51 8.98
N LYS A 26 -4.49 5.34 10.08
CA LYS A 26 -3.92 5.46 11.43
C LYS A 26 -2.82 4.41 11.67
N LEU A 27 -3.08 3.16 11.29
CA LEU A 27 -2.10 2.07 11.42
C LEU A 27 -0.87 2.31 10.53
N PHE A 28 -1.10 2.70 9.28
CA PHE A 28 -0.02 3.01 8.34
C PHE A 28 0.86 4.16 8.85
N LYS A 29 0.24 5.27 9.27
CA LYS A 29 0.96 6.42 9.83
C LYS A 29 1.76 6.04 11.07
N SER A 30 1.17 5.26 11.99
CA SER A 30 1.86 4.80 13.21
C SER A 30 3.10 3.96 12.89
N CYS A 31 3.07 3.14 11.84
CA CYS A 31 4.27 2.43 11.38
C CYS A 31 5.31 3.40 10.79
N CYS A 32 4.87 4.37 9.98
CA CYS A 32 5.77 5.37 9.43
C CYS A 32 6.43 6.23 10.51
N ASP A 33 5.73 6.55 11.60
CA ASP A 33 6.31 7.30 12.73
C ASP A 33 7.53 6.61 13.35
N LEU A 34 7.64 5.28 13.19
CA LEU A 34 8.74 4.48 13.72
C LEU A 34 9.86 4.24 12.72
N TYR A 35 9.53 4.06 11.44
CA TYR A 35 10.47 3.54 10.42
C TYR A 35 10.74 4.47 9.24
N VAL A 36 10.01 5.58 9.14
CA VAL A 36 10.07 6.49 8.00
C VAL A 36 10.32 7.92 8.49
N PRO A 37 11.24 8.68 7.88
CA PRO A 37 11.48 10.08 8.26
C PRO A 37 10.24 10.97 8.06
N GLU A 38 10.15 12.04 8.85
CA GLU A 38 8.99 12.94 8.87
C GLU A 38 8.73 13.57 7.49
N GLU A 39 9.78 13.90 6.75
CA GLU A 39 9.68 14.49 5.41
C GLU A 39 9.03 13.55 4.38
N CYS A 40 8.99 12.25 4.67
CA CYS A 40 8.38 11.21 3.84
C CYS A 40 6.93 10.87 4.27
N HIS A 41 6.45 11.38 5.41
CA HIS A 41 5.15 10.98 5.99
C HIS A 41 3.94 11.33 5.13
N PHE A 42 4.07 12.27 4.19
CA PHE A 42 3.00 12.57 3.22
C PHE A 42 2.64 11.35 2.36
N MET A 43 3.56 10.39 2.20
CA MET A 43 3.33 9.12 1.50
C MET A 43 2.58 8.08 2.34
N CYS A 44 2.43 8.30 3.65
CA CYS A 44 1.89 7.31 4.60
C CYS A 44 0.36 7.39 4.72
N THR A 45 -0.32 7.40 3.57
CA THR A 45 -1.77 7.40 3.45
C THR A 45 -2.20 6.51 2.29
N TYR A 46 -3.29 5.78 2.47
CA TYR A 46 -3.94 5.07 1.38
C TYR A 46 -4.69 6.08 0.52
N GLU A 47 -4.26 6.23 -0.72
CA GLU A 47 -4.95 7.05 -1.72
C GLU A 47 -5.62 6.18 -2.78
N ILE A 48 -6.87 6.52 -3.10
CA ILE A 48 -7.68 5.85 -4.13
C ILE A 48 -7.84 6.71 -5.38
N ASP A 49 -7.58 8.02 -5.27
CA ASP A 49 -7.58 8.95 -6.38
C ASP A 49 -6.26 8.86 -7.16
N GLN A 50 -6.34 8.38 -8.40
CA GLN A 50 -5.18 8.21 -9.28
C GLN A 50 -4.39 9.52 -9.51
N SER A 51 -5.08 10.66 -9.61
CA SER A 51 -4.44 11.96 -9.86
C SER A 51 -3.63 12.42 -8.65
N LYS A 52 -4.15 12.18 -7.44
CA LYS A 52 -3.43 12.45 -6.20
C LYS A 52 -2.23 11.52 -6.03
N THR A 53 -2.41 10.22 -6.25
CA THR A 53 -1.31 9.25 -6.19
C THR A 53 -0.18 9.62 -7.17
N ARG A 54 -0.53 10.01 -8.40
CA ARG A 54 0.47 10.48 -9.38
C ARG A 54 1.21 11.72 -8.90
N SER A 55 0.49 12.69 -8.33
CA SER A 55 1.09 13.91 -7.80
C SER A 55 2.06 13.61 -6.66
N MET A 56 1.68 12.74 -5.72
CA MET A 56 2.54 12.31 -4.61
C MET A 56 3.84 11.65 -5.10
N LEU A 57 3.75 10.77 -6.09
CA LEU A 57 4.93 10.14 -6.71
C LEU A 57 5.83 11.15 -7.40
N ILE A 58 5.25 12.12 -8.11
CA ILE A 58 6.01 13.20 -8.75
C ILE A 58 6.71 14.06 -7.70
N GLN A 59 6.05 14.38 -6.58
CA GLN A 59 6.66 15.13 -5.48
C GLN A 59 7.85 14.38 -4.88
N LEU A 60 7.70 13.07 -4.67
CA LEU A 60 8.78 12.21 -4.17
C LEU A 60 10.01 12.23 -5.10
N VAL A 61 9.81 12.14 -6.42
CA VAL A 61 10.91 12.08 -7.40
C VAL A 61 11.50 13.46 -7.71
N LYS A 62 10.65 14.47 -7.97
CA LYS A 62 11.08 15.78 -8.46
C LYS A 62 11.47 16.74 -7.34
N GLU A 63 10.68 16.79 -6.28
CA GLU A 63 10.91 17.76 -5.20
C GLU A 63 11.95 17.27 -4.20
N LYS A 64 12.42 16.01 -4.33
CA LYS A 64 13.37 15.34 -3.44
C LYS A 64 13.01 15.47 -1.95
N ARG A 65 11.72 15.69 -1.64
CA ARG A 65 11.21 15.86 -0.28
C ARG A 65 11.43 14.62 0.56
N CYS A 66 11.47 13.46 -0.09
CA CYS A 66 11.76 12.19 0.52
C CYS A 66 12.78 11.45 -0.34
N ASN A 67 13.81 10.86 0.28
CA ASN A 67 14.73 9.99 -0.45
C ASN A 67 14.03 8.70 -0.88
N MET A 68 14.14 8.33 -2.16
CA MET A 68 13.53 7.09 -2.70
C MET A 68 13.95 5.82 -1.95
N ARG A 69 15.09 5.81 -1.23
CA ARG A 69 15.51 4.69 -0.37
C ARG A 69 14.43 4.30 0.65
N TYR A 70 13.67 5.26 1.15
CA TYR A 70 12.60 5.02 2.13
C TYR A 70 11.32 4.45 1.53
N LEU A 71 11.21 4.37 0.19
CA LEU A 71 10.04 3.77 -0.47
C LEU A 71 9.84 2.31 -0.04
N SER A 72 10.93 1.57 0.18
CA SER A 72 10.89 0.21 0.72
C SER A 72 10.24 0.14 2.11
N ALA A 73 10.61 1.05 3.02
CA ALA A 73 10.03 1.16 4.36
C ALA A 73 8.56 1.62 4.33
N ILE A 74 8.23 2.57 3.44
CA ILE A 74 6.84 3.00 3.21
C ILE A 74 5.98 1.82 2.74
N LEU A 75 6.45 1.04 1.75
CA LEU A 75 5.74 -0.14 1.25
C LEU A 75 5.64 -1.24 2.30
N TYR A 76 6.68 -1.45 3.10
CA TYR A 76 6.65 -2.36 4.25
C TYR A 76 5.54 -1.96 5.23
N CYS A 77 5.46 -0.69 5.61
CA CYS A 77 4.41 -0.17 6.49
C CYS A 77 3.01 -0.25 5.86
N ALA A 78 2.87 0.04 4.57
CA ALA A 78 1.60 -0.12 3.86
C ALA A 78 1.15 -1.59 3.88
N SER A 79 2.07 -2.52 3.60
CA SER A 79 1.75 -3.95 3.60
C SER A 79 1.39 -4.49 4.99
N GLN A 80 1.72 -3.76 6.07
CA GLN A 80 1.64 -4.23 7.45
C GLN A 80 2.36 -5.57 7.63
N ASN A 81 3.48 -5.77 6.93
CA ASN A 81 4.24 -7.01 6.86
C ASN A 81 3.40 -8.24 6.44
N ARG A 82 2.43 -8.04 5.54
CA ARG A 82 1.61 -9.12 4.97
C ARG A 82 1.92 -9.33 3.50
N ASP A 83 1.90 -10.59 3.08
CA ASP A 83 1.96 -10.93 1.66
C ASP A 83 0.57 -10.72 1.02
N ASN A 84 0.49 -9.71 0.16
CA ASN A 84 -0.74 -9.35 -0.56
C ASN A 84 -0.80 -9.92 -1.99
N ARG A 85 0.18 -10.73 -2.41
CA ARG A 85 0.24 -11.28 -3.79
C ARG A 85 -1.00 -12.06 -4.18
N LYS A 86 -1.55 -12.85 -3.25
CA LYS A 86 -2.79 -13.60 -3.49
C LYS A 86 -3.94 -12.65 -3.80
N CYS A 87 -4.09 -11.56 -3.03
CA CYS A 87 -5.09 -10.53 -3.27
C CYS A 87 -4.90 -9.86 -4.64
N CYS A 88 -3.67 -9.48 -4.98
CA CYS A 88 -3.38 -8.86 -6.27
C CYS A 88 -3.67 -9.80 -7.45
N THR A 89 -3.48 -11.11 -7.27
CA THR A 89 -3.81 -12.14 -8.27
C THR A 89 -5.32 -12.30 -8.41
N ASP A 90 -6.03 -12.43 -7.29
CA ASP A 90 -7.48 -12.61 -7.27
C ASP A 90 -8.23 -11.39 -7.84
N LEU A 91 -7.60 -10.20 -7.80
CA LEU A 91 -8.14 -8.93 -8.30
C LEU A 91 -7.63 -8.51 -9.68
N ASP A 92 -6.81 -9.34 -10.33
CA ASP A 92 -6.16 -9.01 -11.60
C ASP A 92 -5.40 -7.66 -11.55
N LEU A 93 -4.84 -7.35 -10.39
CA LEU A 93 -3.99 -6.16 -10.15
C LEU A 93 -2.50 -6.45 -10.40
N ASN A 94 -2.17 -7.71 -10.68
CA ASN A 94 -0.84 -8.08 -11.11
C ASN A 94 -0.60 -7.53 -12.52
N ALA A 95 0.52 -6.85 -12.70
CA ALA A 95 1.03 -6.48 -14.01
C ALA A 95 2.22 -7.39 -14.33
N PRO A 96 2.06 -8.45 -15.15
CA PRO A 96 3.15 -9.36 -15.50
C PRO A 96 4.39 -8.63 -16.03
N GLN A 97 4.19 -7.51 -16.72
CA GLN A 97 5.22 -6.63 -17.27
C GLN A 97 6.06 -5.90 -16.22
N LEU A 98 5.59 -5.75 -14.99
CA LEU A 98 6.32 -5.05 -13.92
C LEU A 98 7.28 -5.98 -13.13
N GLN A 99 7.28 -7.29 -13.39
CA GLN A 99 8.10 -8.30 -12.68
C GLN A 99 8.05 -8.21 -11.13
N VAL A 100 6.98 -7.64 -10.57
CA VAL A 100 6.82 -7.50 -9.11
C VAL A 100 6.33 -8.84 -8.56
N GLY A 101 7.26 -9.79 -8.40
CA GLY A 101 6.95 -11.15 -7.93
C GLY A 101 8.13 -12.12 -7.90
N THR A 102 9.24 -11.82 -8.58
CA THR A 102 10.38 -12.75 -8.73
C THR A 102 11.44 -12.68 -7.63
N ILE A 103 11.26 -11.89 -6.56
CA ILE A 103 12.23 -11.84 -5.45
C ILE A 103 12.20 -13.12 -4.57
N SER A 104 11.31 -14.06 -4.84
CA SER A 104 11.29 -15.37 -4.19
C SER A 104 11.82 -16.46 -5.13
N LYS A 105 13.10 -16.40 -5.52
CA LYS A 105 13.75 -17.62 -6.02
C LYS A 105 14.09 -18.45 -4.77
N PRO A 106 13.48 -19.63 -4.55
CA PRO A 106 13.99 -20.54 -3.53
C PRO A 106 15.44 -20.88 -3.89
N ILE A 107 16.34 -20.69 -2.93
CA ILE A 107 17.66 -21.30 -2.97
C ILE A 107 17.40 -22.80 -2.81
N SER A 108 17.52 -23.54 -3.90
CA SER A 108 17.77 -24.99 -3.88
C SER A 108 19.26 -25.20 -4.15
#